data_AF-J9B3D0-F1
#
_entry.id   AF-J9B3D0-F1
#
_cell.length_a   1.000
_cell.length_b   1.000
_cell.length_c   1.000
_cell.angle_alpha   90.00
_cell.angle_beta   90.00
_cell.angle_gamma   90.00
#
_symmetry.space_group_name_H-M   'P 1'
#
loop_
_entity.id
_entity.type
_entity.pdbx_description
1 polymer ?
#
loop_
_entity_poly.entity_id
_entity_poly.type
_entity_poly.pdbx_seq_one_letter_code
_entity_poly.pdbx_strand_id
1 'polypeptide(L)'
;MITVNRGYMYDPDDNEVLITEIYYEAASDTKLGSKMDSLSYAVIPNEIKEKIEAAASLSYMESIEMSQQLAVVYQNEINMYGKPEKLYFELTSI
;
A
#
# COMPACT_ATOMS: atom_id res chain seq x y z
N MET A 1 -4.78 3.71 -15.90
CA MET A 1 -3.78 2.99 -15.09
C MET A 1 -3.80 3.61 -13.70
N ILE A 2 -3.59 2.80 -12.65
CA ILE A 2 -3.59 3.28 -11.27
C ILE A 2 -2.16 3.20 -10.73
N THR A 3 -1.71 4.27 -10.08
CA THR A 3 -0.45 4.27 -9.31
C THR A 3 -0.79 4.18 -7.84
N VAL A 4 -0.09 3.30 -7.12
CA VAL A 4 -0.23 3.11 -5.67
C VAL A 4 0.98 3.72 -4.99
N ASN A 5 0.76 4.78 -4.21
CA ASN A 5 1.76 5.28 -3.29
C ASN A 5 1.55 4.60 -1.94
N ARG A 6 2.50 3.75 -1.56
CA ARG A 6 2.45 2.93 -0.35
C ARG A 6 3.47 3.43 0.66
N GLY A 7 3.04 3.60 1.89
CA GLY A 7 3.89 3.87 3.05
C GLY A 7 3.80 2.72 4.06
N TYR A 8 4.92 2.47 4.71
CA TYR A 8 5.07 1.53 5.81
C TYR A 8 5.64 2.29 7.00
N MET A 9 5.07 2.08 8.18
CA MET A 9 5.58 2.61 9.45
C MET A 9 5.59 1.47 10.46
N TYR A 10 6.79 1.03 10.84
CA TYR A 10 6.97 -0.07 11.77
C TYR A 10 6.99 0.45 13.22
N ASP A 11 6.09 -0.09 14.03
CA ASP A 11 6.07 0.08 15.47
C ASP A 11 6.74 -1.14 16.14
N PRO A 12 7.95 -1.00 16.69
CA PRO A 12 8.65 -2.09 17.36
C PRO A 12 8.05 -2.47 18.72
N ASP A 13 7.27 -1.60 19.35
CA ASP A 13 6.65 -1.87 20.65
C ASP A 13 5.48 -2.87 20.49
N ASP A 14 4.70 -2.71 19.41
CA ASP A 14 3.56 -3.58 19.07
C ASP A 14 3.91 -4.68 18.05
N ASN A 15 5.11 -4.63 17.46
CA ASN A 15 5.57 -5.52 16.39
C ASN A 15 4.61 -5.54 15.18
N GLU A 16 4.05 -4.36 14.86
CA GLU A 16 3.10 -4.13 13.78
C GLU A 16 3.63 -3.08 12.78
N VAL A 17 3.23 -3.21 11.52
CA VAL A 17 3.49 -2.22 10.48
C VAL A 17 2.17 -1.62 10.04
N LEU A 18 2.03 -0.31 10.23
CA LEU A 18 0.97 0.46 9.61
C LEU A 18 1.28 0.62 8.13
N ILE A 19 0.41 0.11 7.28
CA ILE A 19 0.49 0.24 5.84
C ILE A 19 -0.57 1.23 5.38
N THR A 20 -0.13 2.27 4.66
CA THR A 20 -1.03 3.24 4.03
C THR A 20 -0.85 3.20 2.54
N GLU A 21 -1.93 3.09 1.79
CA GLU A 21 -1.94 3.15 0.33
C GLU A 21 -2.84 4.27 -0.15
N ILE A 22 -2.33 5.07 -1.08
CA ILE A 22 -3.09 6.10 -1.78
C ILE A 22 -3.05 5.77 -3.26
N TYR A 23 -4.23 5.70 -3.87
CA TYR A 23 -4.42 5.31 -5.26
C TYR A 23 -4.63 6.56 -6.10
N TYR A 24 -3.89 6.66 -7.19
CA TYR A 24 -3.92 7.79 -8.11
C TYR A 24 -4.21 7.33 -9.53
N GLU A 25 -4.92 8.14 -10.31
CA GLU A 25 -4.98 7.98 -11.74
C GLU A 25 -3.63 8.37 -12.35
N ALA A 26 -2.92 7.40 -12.96
CA ALA A 26 -1.55 7.60 -13.43
C ALA A 26 -1.39 8.73 -14.47
N ALA A 27 -2.43 9.02 -15.25
CA ALA A 27 -2.39 10.03 -16.31
C ALA A 27 -2.52 11.47 -15.79
N SER A 28 -3.22 11.65 -14.67
CA SER A 28 -3.60 12.97 -14.15
C SER A 28 -3.08 13.26 -12.75
N ASP A 29 -2.50 12.24 -12.08
CA ASP A 29 -2.11 12.27 -10.67
C ASP A 29 -3.29 12.62 -9.73
N THR A 30 -4.52 12.39 -10.20
CA THR A 30 -5.74 12.61 -9.43
C THR A 30 -5.88 11.51 -8.40
N LYS A 31 -6.03 11.87 -7.11
CA LYS A 31 -6.32 10.90 -6.04
C LYS A 31 -7.68 10.24 -6.31
N LEU A 32 -7.68 8.92 -6.43
CA LEU A 32 -8.85 8.07 -6.58
C LEU A 32 -9.39 7.62 -5.22
N GLY A 33 -8.50 7.27 -4.30
CA GLY A 33 -8.88 6.75 -2.99
C GLY A 33 -7.68 6.50 -2.09
N SER A 34 -7.94 5.94 -0.91
CA SER A 34 -6.89 5.47 -0.01
C SER A 34 -7.41 4.38 0.91
N LYS A 35 -6.50 3.53 1.37
CA LYS A 35 -6.78 2.52 2.40
C LYS A 35 -5.60 2.43 3.35
N MET A 36 -5.89 2.08 4.59
CA MET A 36 -4.91 1.89 5.64
C MET A 36 -5.29 0.61 6.39
N ASP A 37 -4.28 -0.15 6.77
CA ASP A 37 -4.42 -1.32 7.65
C ASP A 37 -3.10 -1.54 8.40
N SER A 38 -3.14 -2.32 9.48
CA SER A 38 -1.93 -2.79 10.17
C SER A 38 -1.74 -4.29 9.97
N LEU A 39 -0.48 -4.70 9.79
CA LEU A 39 -0.10 -6.10 9.67
C LEU A 39 1.04 -6.39 10.63
N SER A 40 1.12 -7.63 11.14
CA SER A 40 2.26 -8.05 11.94
C SER A 40 3.56 -7.90 11.14
N TYR A 41 4.61 -7.37 11.76
CA TYR A 41 5.94 -7.29 11.15
C TYR A 41 6.43 -8.65 10.62
N ALA A 42 6.01 -9.75 11.27
CA ALA A 42 6.36 -11.10 10.86
C ALA A 42 5.98 -11.41 9.40
N VAL A 43 4.82 -10.90 8.92
CA VAL A 43 4.31 -11.18 7.57
C VAL A 43 4.85 -10.23 6.50
N ILE A 44 5.61 -9.20 6.88
CA ILE A 44 6.19 -8.26 5.94
C ILE A 44 7.35 -8.92 5.18
N PRO A 45 7.44 -8.82 3.83
CA PRO A 45 8.54 -9.35 3.05
C PRO A 45 9.90 -8.81 3.50
N ASN A 46 10.93 -9.66 3.48
CA ASN A 46 12.27 -9.29 3.94
C ASN A 46 12.84 -8.07 3.19
N GLU A 47 12.60 -7.96 1.89
CA GLU A 47 13.06 -6.80 1.10
C GLU A 47 12.46 -5.47 1.60
N ILE A 48 11.23 -5.48 2.12
CA ILE A 48 10.60 -4.29 2.71
C ILE A 48 11.12 -4.04 4.12
N LYS A 49 11.29 -5.11 4.92
CA LYS A 49 11.91 -5.05 6.26
C LYS A 49 13.27 -4.36 6.21
N GLU A 50 14.14 -4.80 5.29
CA GLU A 50 15.47 -4.21 5.12
C GLU A 50 15.41 -2.71 4.82
N LYS A 51 14.45 -2.26 4.00
CA LYS A 51 14.27 -0.83 3.68
C LYS A 51 13.71 -0.02 4.85
N ILE A 52 12.81 -0.60 5.64
CA ILE A 52 12.27 0.01 6.86
C ILE A 52 13.40 0.18 7.88
N GLU A 53 14.15 -0.88 8.16
CA GLU A 53 15.23 -0.91 9.16
C GLU A 53 16.44 -0.05 8.76
N ALA A 54 16.65 0.19 7.45
CA ALA A 54 17.67 1.11 6.98
C ALA A 54 17.39 2.58 7.33
N ALA A 55 16.14 2.93 7.65
CA ALA A 55 15.75 4.29 8.01
C ALA A 55 15.64 4.45 9.54
N ALA A 56 16.23 5.51 10.09
CA ALA A 56 16.14 5.81 11.53
C ALA A 56 14.69 6.05 12.00
N SER A 57 13.79 6.42 11.09
CA SER A 57 12.36 6.59 11.35
C SER A 57 11.55 5.30 11.30
N LEU A 58 12.18 4.15 11.02
CA LEU A 58 11.52 2.85 10.84
C LEU A 58 10.33 2.94 9.87
N SER A 59 10.51 3.70 8.80
CA SER A 59 9.45 3.96 7.81
C SER A 59 10.02 3.92 6.40
N TYR A 60 9.23 3.40 5.47
CA TYR A 60 9.59 3.28 4.06
C TYR A 60 8.40 3.68 3.18
N MET A 61 8.68 4.25 2.00
CA MET A 61 7.66 4.57 1.00
C MET A 61 8.07 4.09 -0.38
N GLU A 62 7.10 3.62 -1.15
CA GLU A 62 7.28 3.22 -2.54
C GLU A 62 6.08 3.66 -3.40
N SER A 63 6.32 3.73 -4.72
CA SER A 63 5.28 4.00 -5.70
C SER A 63 5.28 2.85 -6.71
N ILE A 64 4.11 2.27 -6.96
CA ILE A 64 3.96 1.06 -7.76
C ILE A 64 2.89 1.30 -8.82
N GLU A 65 3.21 1.02 -10.07
CA GLU A 65 2.20 0.97 -11.12
C GLU A 65 1.39 -0.33 -10.98
N MET A 66 0.08 -0.20 -10.77
CA MET A 66 -0.81 -1.33 -10.61
C MET A 66 -1.02 -2.04 -11.96
N SER A 67 -0.99 -3.37 -11.95
CA SER A 67 -1.29 -4.16 -13.14
C SER A 67 -2.70 -3.84 -13.67
N GLN A 68 -2.88 -3.88 -14.99
CA GLN A 68 -4.16 -3.51 -15.61
C GLN A 68 -5.34 -4.33 -15.09
N GLN A 69 -5.12 -5.62 -14.79
CA GLN A 69 -6.17 -6.51 -14.29
C GLN A 69 -6.67 -6.06 -12.91
N LEU A 70 -5.75 -5.70 -12.00
CA LEU A 70 -6.10 -5.23 -10.65
C LEU A 70 -6.63 -3.78 -10.68
N ALA A 71 -6.13 -2.95 -11.59
CA ALA A 71 -6.58 -1.57 -11.74
C ALA A 71 -8.08 -1.48 -12.05
N VAL A 72 -8.63 -2.39 -12.85
CA VAL A 72 -10.08 -2.43 -13.13
C VAL A 72 -10.88 -2.77 -11.87
N VAL A 73 -10.42 -3.73 -11.07
CA VAL A 73 -11.08 -4.12 -9.81
C VAL A 73 -11.09 -2.95 -8.82
N TYR A 74 -9.93 -2.33 -8.59
CA TYR A 74 -9.79 -1.21 -7.66
C TYR A 74 -10.61 0.00 -8.13
N GLN A 75 -10.63 0.30 -9.42
CA GLN A 75 -11.46 1.38 -9.95
C GLN A 75 -12.94 1.14 -9.67
N ASN A 76 -13.42 -0.09 -9.87
CA ASN A 76 -14.82 -0.44 -9.60
C ASN A 76 -15.16 -0.34 -8.12
N GLU A 77 -14.31 -0.86 -7.23
CA GLU A 77 -14.51 -0.76 -5.78
C GLU A 77 -14.49 0.68 -5.29
N ILE A 78 -13.53 1.49 -5.75
CA ILE A 78 -13.44 2.91 -5.41
C ILE A 78 -14.67 3.66 -5.91
N ASN A 79 -15.13 3.40 -7.14
CA ASN A 79 -16.33 4.05 -7.67
C ASN A 79 -17.61 3.64 -6.92
N MET A 80 -17.70 2.38 -6.48
CA MET A 80 -18.89 1.83 -5.82
C MET A 80 -18.94 2.14 -4.32
N TYR A 81 -17.79 2.12 -3.65
CA TYR A 81 -17.68 2.16 -2.17
C TYR A 81 -16.86 3.35 -1.66
N GLY A 82 -16.22 4.13 -2.52
CA GLY A 82 -15.35 5.25 -2.17
C GLY A 82 -13.95 4.85 -1.68
N LYS A 83 -13.66 3.55 -1.58
CA LYS A 83 -12.38 2.98 -1.16
C LYS A 83 -12.26 1.53 -1.66
N PRO A 84 -11.04 0.99 -1.81
CA PRO A 84 -10.88 -0.42 -2.11
C PRO A 84 -11.19 -1.30 -0.88
N GLU A 85 -11.52 -2.56 -1.15
CA GLU A 85 -11.84 -3.54 -0.12
C GLU A 85 -10.58 -3.97 0.65
N LYS A 86 -9.49 -4.26 -0.07
CA LYS A 86 -8.20 -4.71 0.46
C LYS A 86 -7.07 -3.74 0.13
N LEU A 87 -5.97 -3.80 0.86
CA LEU A 87 -4.73 -3.18 0.43
C LEU A 87 -4.22 -3.93 -0.80
N TYR A 88 -3.62 -3.21 -1.73
CA TYR A 88 -2.91 -3.78 -2.87
C TYR A 88 -1.76 -4.67 -2.39
N PHE A 89 -1.14 -4.31 -1.26
CA PHE A 89 -0.11 -5.10 -0.59
C PHE A 89 -0.57 -6.54 -0.34
N GLU A 90 -1.77 -6.71 0.21
CA GLU A 90 -2.33 -8.03 0.52
C GLU A 90 -2.58 -8.91 -0.71
N LEU A 91 -2.60 -8.32 -1.91
CA LEU A 91 -2.79 -9.05 -3.18
C LEU A 91 -1.47 -9.32 -3.91
N THR A 92 -0.43 -8.52 -3.63
CA THR A 92 0.89 -8.62 -4.29
C THR A 92 1.96 -9.27 -3.44
N SER A 93 1.72 -9.43 -2.14
CA SER A 93 2.66 -10.01 -1.17
C SER A 93 2.36 -11.48 -0.85
N ILE A 94 1.53 -12.14 -1.65
CA ILE A 94 1.23 -13.59 -1.62
C ILE A 94 2.08 -14.32 -2.66
#